data_AF-A0A497N2M5-F1
#
_entry.id   AF-A0A497N2M5-F1
#
_cell.length_a   1.000
_cell.length_b   1.000
_cell.length_c   1.000
_cell.angle_alpha   90.00
_cell.angle_beta   90.00
_cell.angle_gamma   90.00
#
_symmetry.space_group_name_H-M   'P 1'
#
loop_
_entity.id
_entity.type
_entity.pdbx_description
1 polymer ?
#
loop_
_entity_poly.entity_id
_entity_poly.type
_entity_poly.pdbx_seq_one_letter_code
_entity_poly.pdbx_strand_id
1 'polypeptide(L)'
;MLNVYEDRESRRFTILEGISKDLSYLEIASQLGVDKWIVSSDIRKMQHERDPELRQMYQKKKELIMAKKQMSAQKRDNRFYGMTGMTIDEKMFQNMIHFHKPELKKVIGSKNESKAISKLSRNVRKILQTNKIIIRDCGKYEITPKARDFLT
;
A
#
# COMPACT_ATOMS: atom_id res chain seq x y z
N MET A 1 -25.67 25.77 36.94
CA MET A 1 -25.79 24.74 35.89
C MET A 1 -24.93 25.16 34.71
N LEU A 2 -23.62 24.87 34.74
CA LEU A 2 -22.66 25.31 33.72
C LEU A 2 -21.77 24.17 33.17
N ASN A 3 -22.05 22.89 33.47
CA ASN A 3 -21.01 21.83 33.38
C ASN A 3 -21.26 20.66 32.40
N VAL A 4 -22.32 20.67 31.59
CA VAL A 4 -22.61 19.53 30.68
C VAL A 4 -22.16 19.78 29.24
N TYR A 5 -22.18 21.05 28.79
CA TYR A 5 -21.78 21.42 27.44
C TYR A 5 -20.24 21.56 27.30
N GLU A 6 -19.55 22.08 28.31
CA GLU A 6 -18.07 22.16 28.33
C GLU A 6 -17.42 20.76 28.33
N ASP A 7 -18.03 19.79 29.04
CA ASP A 7 -17.58 18.39 29.05
C ASP A 7 -17.71 17.72 27.67
N ARG A 8 -18.78 18.02 26.92
CA ARG A 8 -19.02 17.38 25.61
C ARG A 8 -18.10 17.92 24.51
N GLU A 9 -17.90 19.23 24.43
CA GLU A 9 -16.99 19.86 23.45
C GLU A 9 -15.53 19.48 23.72
N SER A 10 -15.09 19.52 24.98
CA SER A 10 -13.75 19.08 25.38
C SER A 10 -13.52 17.61 25.02
N ARG A 11 -14.49 16.74 25.33
CA ARG A 11 -14.41 15.32 24.98
C ARG A 11 -14.41 15.07 23.47
N ARG A 12 -15.21 15.82 22.72
CA ARG A 12 -15.19 15.79 21.24
C ARG A 12 -13.80 16.12 20.71
N PHE A 13 -13.16 17.18 21.20
CA PHE A 13 -11.81 17.56 20.80
C PHE A 13 -10.78 16.45 21.07
N THR A 14 -10.76 15.88 22.27
CA THR A 14 -9.84 14.76 22.61
C THR A 14 -10.08 13.52 21.74
N ILE A 15 -11.34 13.19 21.42
CA ILE A 15 -11.67 12.07 20.53
C ILE A 15 -11.11 12.33 19.13
N LEU A 16 -11.33 13.52 18.58
CA LEU A 16 -10.84 13.91 17.25
C LEU A 16 -9.32 13.86 17.19
N GLU A 17 -8.65 14.43 18.19
CA GLU A 17 -7.19 14.39 18.32
C GLU A 17 -6.67 12.95 18.39
N GLY A 18 -7.28 12.12 19.22
CA GLY A 18 -6.92 10.71 19.37
C GLY A 18 -7.07 9.91 18.07
N ILE A 19 -8.17 10.13 17.32
CA ILE A 19 -8.35 9.52 16.00
C ILE A 19 -7.24 9.94 15.04
N SER A 20 -6.89 11.23 15.01
CA SER A 20 -5.84 11.77 14.13
C SER A 20 -4.47 11.14 14.39
N LYS A 21 -4.21 10.75 15.64
CA LYS A 21 -2.97 10.09 16.11
C LYS A 21 -2.99 8.57 15.96
N ASP A 22 -4.05 8.01 15.35
CA ASP A 22 -4.24 6.57 15.17
C ASP A 22 -4.41 5.81 16.51
N LEU A 23 -4.93 6.46 17.54
CA LEU A 23 -5.24 5.81 18.81
C LEU A 23 -6.48 4.90 18.69
N SER A 24 -6.48 3.83 19.49
CA SER A 24 -7.65 2.98 19.71
C SER A 24 -8.68 3.67 20.61
N TYR A 25 -9.93 3.22 20.54
CA TYR A 25 -10.98 3.77 21.42
C TYR A 25 -10.70 3.51 22.91
N LEU A 26 -9.93 2.47 23.23
CA LEU A 26 -9.52 2.20 24.61
C LEU A 26 -8.51 3.25 25.10
N GLU A 27 -7.52 3.60 24.28
CA GLU A 27 -6.52 4.62 24.62
C GLU A 27 -7.16 6.00 24.75
N ILE A 28 -8.08 6.35 23.83
CA ILE A 28 -8.86 7.60 23.90
C ILE A 28 -9.71 7.63 25.18
N ALA A 29 -10.38 6.52 25.51
CA ALA A 29 -11.19 6.41 26.72
C ALA A 29 -10.34 6.55 28.00
N SER A 30 -9.16 5.94 28.01
CA SER A 30 -8.20 6.08 29.11
C SER A 30 -7.71 7.52 29.29
N GLN A 31 -7.49 8.27 28.20
CA GLN A 31 -7.10 9.69 28.28
C GLN A 31 -8.22 10.57 28.85
N LEU A 32 -9.46 10.20 28.57
CA LEU A 32 -10.65 10.90 29.03
C LEU A 32 -11.11 10.47 30.43
N GLY A 33 -10.55 9.39 30.98
CA GLY A 33 -11.03 8.81 32.24
C GLY A 33 -12.44 8.24 32.16
N VAL A 34 -12.86 7.79 30.97
CA VAL A 34 -14.21 7.27 30.70
C VAL A 34 -14.15 5.83 30.17
N ASP A 35 -15.30 5.18 30.11
CA ASP A 35 -15.42 3.88 29.45
C ASP A 35 -15.34 3.98 27.92
N LYS A 36 -14.81 2.92 27.29
CA LYS A 36 -14.77 2.77 25.83
C LYS A 36 -16.14 2.95 25.15
N TRP A 37 -17.23 2.53 25.81
CA TRP A 37 -18.57 2.63 25.23
C TRP A 37 -19.03 4.09 25.10
N ILE A 38 -18.57 4.99 25.98
CA ILE A 38 -18.85 6.43 25.94
C ILE A 38 -18.21 7.04 24.70
N VAL A 39 -16.92 6.78 24.47
CA VAL A 39 -16.21 7.21 23.25
C VAL A 39 -16.90 6.66 21.98
N SER A 40 -17.31 5.39 22.01
CA SER A 40 -18.00 4.75 20.88
C SER A 40 -19.40 5.35 20.62
N SER A 41 -20.08 5.80 21.67
CA SER A 41 -21.36 6.49 21.58
C SER A 41 -21.18 7.89 20.97
N ASP A 42 -20.18 8.64 21.42
CA ASP A 42 -19.95 10.00 20.93
C ASP A 42 -19.47 10.05 19.48
N ILE A 43 -18.63 9.08 19.07
CA ILE A 43 -18.29 8.92 17.66
C ILE A 43 -19.54 8.62 16.81
N ARG A 44 -20.44 7.76 17.28
CA ARG A 44 -21.70 7.48 16.58
C ARG A 44 -22.57 8.74 16.46
N LYS A 45 -22.64 9.57 17.50
CA LYS A 45 -23.34 10.86 17.44
C LYS A 45 -22.70 11.80 16.42
N MET A 46 -21.38 11.99 16.46
CA MET A 46 -20.65 12.81 15.49
C MET A 46 -20.86 12.33 14.04
N GLN A 47 -20.91 11.01 13.82
CA GLN A 47 -21.23 10.44 12.50
C GLN A 47 -22.66 10.77 12.06
N HIS A 48 -23.63 10.64 12.98
CA HIS A 48 -25.02 10.98 12.71
C HIS A 48 -25.21 12.48 12.39
N GLU A 49 -24.52 13.33 13.16
CA GLU A 49 -24.48 14.79 12.98
C GLU A 49 -23.64 15.24 11.77
N ARG A 50 -23.01 14.29 11.05
CA ARG A 50 -22.13 14.53 9.89
C ARG A 50 -20.98 15.50 10.19
N ASP A 51 -20.36 15.33 11.35
CA ASP A 51 -19.26 16.16 11.80
C ASP A 51 -18.11 16.19 10.75
N PRO A 52 -17.81 17.37 10.17
CA PRO A 52 -16.79 17.48 9.14
C PRO A 52 -15.38 17.24 9.68
N GLU A 53 -15.12 17.57 10.94
CA GLU A 53 -13.79 17.39 11.56
C GLU A 53 -13.52 15.91 11.80
N LEU A 54 -14.54 15.13 12.17
CA LEU A 54 -14.40 13.68 12.29
C LEU A 54 -13.92 13.05 10.98
N ARG A 55 -14.49 13.47 9.84
CA ARG A 55 -14.06 12.99 8.52
C ARG A 55 -12.62 13.38 8.22
N GLN A 56 -12.22 14.61 8.53
CA GLN A 56 -10.84 15.08 8.34
C GLN A 56 -9.85 14.29 9.20
N MET A 57 -10.18 13.98 10.46
CA MET A 57 -9.29 13.21 11.34
C MET A 57 -9.13 11.77 10.86
N TYR A 58 -10.18 11.14 10.32
CA TYR A 58 -10.04 9.83 9.67
C TYR A 58 -9.15 9.87 8.42
N GLN A 59 -9.17 10.96 7.66
CA GLN A 59 -8.28 11.13 6.52
C GLN A 59 -6.82 11.26 6.97
N LYS A 60 -6.53 12.10 7.98
CA LYS A 60 -5.21 12.23 8.59
C LYS A 60 -4.69 10.88 9.14
N LYS A 61 -5.55 10.12 9.82
CA LYS A 61 -5.23 8.77 10.31
C LYS A 61 -4.81 7.85 9.16
N LYS A 62 -5.52 7.86 8.03
CA LYS A 62 -5.17 7.06 6.86
C LYS A 62 -3.80 7.43 6.30
N GLU A 63 -3.51 8.72 6.17
CA GLU A 63 -2.22 9.23 5.70
C GLU A 63 -1.08 8.81 6.62
N LEU A 64 -1.28 8.92 7.94
CA LEU A 64 -0.31 8.47 8.93
C LEU A 64 -0.02 6.97 8.82
N ILE A 65 -1.05 6.14 8.66
CA ILE A 65 -0.90 4.69 8.48
C ILE A 65 -0.13 4.38 7.19
N MET A 66 -0.45 5.07 6.08
CA MET A 66 0.27 4.90 4.82
C MET A 66 1.74 5.28 4.96
N ALA A 67 2.04 6.41 5.59
CA ALA A 67 3.41 6.86 5.86
C ALA A 67 4.19 5.84 6.71
N LYS A 68 3.58 5.35 7.82
CA LYS A 68 4.18 4.30 8.67
C LYS A 68 4.48 3.03 7.88
N LYS A 69 3.55 2.59 7.01
CA LYS A 69 3.75 1.41 6.15
C LYS A 69 4.89 1.62 5.17
N GLN A 70 4.97 2.78 4.52
CA GLN A 70 6.03 3.11 3.59
C GLN A 70 7.40 3.14 4.30
N MET A 71 7.49 3.78 5.46
CA MET A 71 8.72 3.78 6.26
C MET A 71 9.15 2.36 6.66
N SER A 72 8.20 1.52 7.09
CA SER A 72 8.51 0.14 7.43
C SER A 72 8.96 -0.67 6.21
N ALA A 73 8.35 -0.46 5.04
CA ALA A 73 8.75 -1.13 3.80
C ALA A 73 10.17 -0.70 3.40
N GLN A 74 10.47 0.59 3.45
CA GLN A 74 11.80 1.13 3.15
C GLN A 74 12.87 0.61 4.13
N LYS A 75 12.57 0.50 5.44
CA LYS A 75 13.49 -0.11 6.40
C LYS A 75 13.82 -1.57 6.06
N ARG A 76 12.82 -2.33 5.61
CA ARG A 76 13.03 -3.73 5.19
C ARG A 76 13.89 -3.80 3.92
N ASP A 77 13.60 -2.96 2.95
CA ASP A 77 14.36 -2.91 1.70
C ASP A 77 15.81 -2.50 1.94
N ASN A 78 16.05 -1.46 2.76
CA ASN A 78 17.41 -1.04 3.14
C ASN A 78 18.19 -2.15 3.85
N ARG A 79 17.53 -2.90 4.74
CA ARG A 79 18.16 -4.05 5.42
C ARG A 79 18.50 -5.16 4.44
N PHE A 80 17.58 -5.47 3.53
CA PHE A 80 17.79 -6.47 2.49
C PHE A 80 18.94 -6.07 1.55
N TYR A 81 18.99 -4.80 1.16
CA TYR A 81 20.08 -4.23 0.37
C TYR A 81 21.42 -4.35 1.11
N GLY A 82 21.47 -3.98 2.39
CA GLY A 82 22.70 -4.13 3.20
C GLY A 82 23.20 -5.58 3.32
N MET A 83 22.30 -6.57 3.24
CA MET A 83 22.65 -8.00 3.30
C MET A 83 23.05 -8.58 1.94
N THR A 84 22.46 -8.11 0.85
CA THR A 84 22.54 -8.78 -0.47
C THR A 84 23.15 -7.94 -1.58
N GLY A 85 23.35 -6.64 -1.35
CA GLY A 85 23.78 -5.67 -2.36
C GLY A 85 22.73 -5.32 -3.40
N MET A 86 21.48 -5.78 -3.25
CA MET A 86 20.37 -5.54 -4.20
C MET A 86 19.06 -5.26 -3.45
N THR A 87 18.17 -4.50 -4.09
CA THR A 87 16.83 -4.23 -3.55
C THR A 87 15.92 -5.47 -3.66
N ILE A 88 14.85 -5.51 -2.87
CA ILE A 88 13.84 -6.58 -2.96
C ILE A 88 13.24 -6.63 -4.37
N ASP A 89 12.96 -5.47 -4.95
CA ASP A 89 12.39 -5.34 -6.29
C ASP A 89 13.34 -5.91 -7.36
N GLU A 90 14.64 -5.64 -7.25
CA GLU A 90 15.65 -6.23 -8.14
C GLU A 90 15.74 -7.73 -7.98
N LYS A 91 15.74 -8.24 -6.75
CA LYS A 91 15.76 -9.70 -6.51
C LYS A 91 14.51 -10.37 -7.08
N MET A 92 13.34 -9.77 -6.88
CA MET A 92 12.09 -10.26 -7.44
C MET A 92 12.12 -10.26 -8.97
N PHE A 93 12.61 -9.19 -9.58
CA PHE A 93 12.80 -9.10 -11.03
C PHE A 93 13.68 -10.23 -11.55
N GLN A 94 14.84 -10.45 -10.94
CA GLN A 94 15.76 -11.53 -11.31
C GLN A 94 15.11 -12.91 -11.16
N ASN A 95 14.41 -13.15 -10.04
CA ASN A 95 13.72 -14.41 -9.80
C ASN A 95 12.62 -14.68 -10.84
N MET A 96 11.85 -13.66 -11.22
CA MET A 96 10.80 -13.79 -12.23
C MET A 96 11.37 -14.05 -13.62
N ILE A 97 12.47 -13.39 -14.00
CA ILE A 97 13.18 -13.70 -15.25
C ILE A 97 13.70 -15.14 -15.22
N HIS A 98 14.33 -15.56 -14.11
CA HIS A 98 14.88 -16.91 -13.99
C HIS A 98 13.78 -17.97 -14.10
N PHE A 99 12.66 -17.78 -13.40
CA PHE A 99 11.51 -18.70 -13.43
C PHE A 99 10.90 -18.83 -14.84
N HIS A 100 10.71 -17.70 -15.53
CA HIS A 100 10.16 -17.68 -16.88
C HIS A 100 11.21 -17.79 -17.99
N LYS A 101 12.48 -18.03 -17.66
CA LYS A 101 13.61 -18.03 -18.62
C LYS A 101 13.36 -18.93 -19.84
N PRO A 102 12.83 -20.17 -19.69
CA PRO A 102 12.56 -21.02 -20.85
C PRO A 102 11.53 -20.43 -21.82
N GLU A 103 10.48 -19.79 -21.29
CA GLU A 103 9.42 -19.16 -22.09
C GLU A 103 9.94 -17.89 -22.76
N LEU A 104 10.67 -17.06 -22.01
CA LEU A 104 11.24 -15.81 -22.48
C LEU A 104 12.29 -16.05 -23.59
N LYS A 105 13.12 -17.10 -23.49
CA LYS A 105 14.05 -17.47 -24.56
C LYS A 105 13.34 -17.90 -25.84
N LYS A 106 12.23 -18.64 -25.75
CA LYS A 106 11.40 -18.99 -26.92
C LYS A 106 10.79 -17.76 -27.59
N VAL A 107 10.41 -16.76 -26.78
CA VAL A 107 9.89 -15.48 -27.26
C VAL A 107 10.98 -14.69 -28.00
N ILE A 108 12.19 -14.56 -27.43
CA ILE A 108 13.31 -13.84 -28.07
C ILE A 108 13.75 -14.52 -29.37
N GLY A 109 13.78 -15.86 -29.41
CA GLY A 109 14.13 -16.62 -30.61
C GLY A 109 13.04 -16.63 -31.70
N SER A 110 11.88 -16.02 -31.45
CA SER A 110 10.78 -16.02 -32.40
C SER A 110 10.91 -14.90 -33.44
N LYS A 111 10.45 -15.17 -34.68
CA LYS A 111 10.42 -14.16 -35.76
C LYS A 111 9.51 -12.96 -35.44
N ASN A 112 8.56 -13.11 -34.51
CA ASN A 112 7.63 -12.05 -34.11
C ASN A 112 7.37 -12.16 -32.62
N GLU A 113 8.14 -11.37 -31.87
CA GLU A 113 8.13 -11.32 -30.40
C GLU A 113 6.74 -11.02 -29.84
N SER A 114 6.06 -9.98 -30.35
CA SER A 114 4.73 -9.58 -29.89
C SER A 114 3.69 -10.70 -30.04
N LYS A 115 3.75 -11.45 -31.15
CA LYS A 115 2.88 -12.62 -31.37
C LYS A 115 3.24 -13.77 -30.42
N ALA A 116 4.53 -13.99 -30.15
CA ALA A 116 4.98 -15.02 -29.21
C ALA A 116 4.55 -14.71 -27.77
N ILE A 117 4.70 -13.46 -27.32
CA ILE A 117 4.21 -13.00 -26.01
C ILE A 117 2.69 -13.17 -25.93
N SER A 118 1.96 -12.84 -26.99
CA SER A 118 0.50 -12.96 -27.02
C SER A 118 -0.01 -14.40 -26.88
N LYS A 119 0.82 -15.40 -27.22
CA LYS A 119 0.52 -16.82 -27.04
C LYS A 119 0.73 -17.31 -25.59
N LEU A 120 1.44 -16.54 -24.75
CA LEU A 120 1.55 -16.86 -23.33
C LEU A 120 0.17 -16.75 -22.66
N SER A 121 -0.01 -17.54 -21.59
CA SER A 121 -1.25 -17.47 -20.82
C SER A 121 -1.48 -16.05 -20.29
N ARG A 122 -2.76 -15.68 -20.10
CA ARG A 122 -3.12 -14.34 -19.59
C ARG A 122 -2.45 -14.05 -18.25
N ASN A 123 -2.33 -15.05 -17.39
CA ASN A 123 -1.72 -14.91 -16.07
C ASN A 123 -0.21 -14.66 -16.19
N VAL A 124 0.49 -15.42 -17.05
CA VAL A 124 1.93 -15.22 -17.28
C VAL A 124 2.18 -13.82 -17.84
N ARG A 125 1.41 -13.37 -18.85
CA ARG A 125 1.55 -11.99 -19.37
C ARG A 125 1.35 -10.95 -18.28
N LYS A 126 0.31 -11.09 -17.45
CA LYS A 126 0.02 -10.15 -16.36
C LYS A 126 1.18 -10.09 -15.37
N ILE A 127 1.73 -11.23 -14.95
CA ILE A 127 2.87 -11.30 -14.03
C ILE A 127 4.11 -10.64 -14.65
N LEU A 128 4.44 -10.97 -15.90
CA LEU A 128 5.59 -10.37 -16.60
C LEU A 128 5.43 -8.85 -16.78
N GLN A 129 4.21 -8.35 -17.00
CA GLN A 129 3.92 -6.92 -17.07
C GLN A 129 4.06 -6.24 -15.71
N THR A 130 3.47 -6.81 -14.65
CA THR A 130 3.57 -6.26 -13.28
C THR A 130 5.02 -6.15 -12.83
N ASN A 131 5.86 -7.11 -13.21
CA ASN A 131 7.30 -7.11 -12.91
C ASN A 131 8.15 -6.35 -13.95
N LYS A 132 7.55 -5.59 -14.87
CA LYS A 132 8.26 -4.78 -15.88
C LYS A 132 9.22 -5.58 -16.78
N ILE A 133 8.98 -6.88 -16.95
CA ILE A 133 9.75 -7.76 -17.85
C ILE A 133 9.27 -7.57 -19.29
N ILE A 134 7.95 -7.43 -19.48
CA ILE A 134 7.36 -7.07 -20.77
C ILE A 134 6.55 -5.78 -20.63
N ILE A 135 6.49 -5.01 -21.71
CA ILE A 135 5.63 -3.84 -21.84
C ILE A 135 4.64 -4.04 -22.99
N ARG A 136 3.57 -3.24 -22.98
CA ARG A 136 2.64 -3.16 -24.10
C ARG A 136 2.59 -1.71 -24.56
N ASP A 137 3.18 -1.42 -25.70
CA ASP A 137 3.14 -0.09 -26.32
C ASP A 137 2.40 -0.18 -27.66
N CYS A 138 1.48 0.75 -27.90
CA CYS A 138 0.66 0.83 -29.11
C CYS A 138 0.06 -0.52 -29.56
N GLY A 139 -0.34 -1.35 -28.59
CA GLY A 139 -0.94 -2.67 -28.84
C GLY A 139 0.05 -3.80 -29.11
N LYS A 140 1.35 -3.54 -29.18
CA LYS A 140 2.41 -4.55 -29.35
C LYS A 140 3.07 -4.88 -28.02
N TYR A 141 3.38 -6.16 -27.81
CA TYR A 141 4.14 -6.60 -26.65
C TYR A 141 5.62 -6.69 -26.97
N GLU A 142 6.45 -6.25 -26.03
CA GLU A 142 7.91 -6.26 -26.16
C GLU A 142 8.55 -6.61 -24.81
N ILE A 143 9.65 -7.37 -24.85
CA ILE A 143 10.54 -7.60 -23.70
C ILE A 143 11.38 -6.34 -23.50
N THR A 144 11.40 -5.85 -22.27
CA THR A 144 12.14 -4.63 -21.92
C THR A 144 13.65 -4.82 -22.12
N PRO A 145 14.40 -3.75 -22.46
CA PRO A 145 15.87 -3.82 -22.59
C PRO A 145 16.52 -4.44 -21.34
N LYS A 146 16.11 -3.98 -20.14
CA LYS A 146 16.58 -4.52 -18.86
C LYS A 146 16.39 -6.04 -18.77
N ALA A 147 15.27 -6.58 -19.23
CA ALA A 147 15.03 -8.02 -19.17
C ALA A 147 15.86 -8.79 -20.21
N ARG A 148 16.18 -8.20 -21.36
CA ARG A 148 17.04 -8.81 -22.39
C ARG A 148 18.46 -9.05 -21.88
N ASP A 149 18.99 -8.13 -21.08
CA ASP A 149 20.35 -8.24 -20.51
C ASP A 149 20.51 -9.50 -19.64
N PHE A 150 19.43 -10.00 -19.01
CA PHE A 150 19.44 -11.23 -18.21
C PHE A 150 19.15 -12.52 -19.02
N LEU A 151 18.72 -12.37 -20.27
CA LEU A 151 18.30 -13.48 -21.14
C LEU A 151 19.31 -13.83 -22.23
N THR A 152 20.27 -12.93 -22.48
CA THR A 152 21.44 -13.12 -23.34
C THR A 152 22.43 -14.07 -22.65
#